data_AF-A0A350G183-F1
#
_entry.id   AF-A0A350G183-F1
#
_cell.length_a   1.000
_cell.length_b   1.000
_cell.length_c   1.000
_cell.angle_alpha   90.00
_cell.angle_beta   90.00
_cell.angle_gamma   90.00
#
_symmetry.space_group_name_H-M   'P 1'
#
loop_
_entity.id
_entity.type
_entity.pdbx_description
1 polymer ?
#
loop_
_entity_poly.entity_id
_entity_poly.type
_entity_poly.pdbx_seq_one_letter_code
_entity_poly.pdbx_strand_id
1 'polypeptide(L)'
;MLQVDVLLTALLNDKVMFSVLQIMFVVLLFFGLIKEAGWFRRKSNLAISVKRGEKSWNYFHLFYGFMLLIIIEIISFTDAFTGYKTFIGLVDIAILTYLSFFNGWFRNKIMGFIVASQRKDE
;
A
#
# COMPACT_ATOMS: atom_id res chain seq x y z
N MET A 1 25.97 -5.82 -23.64
CA MET A 1 25.94 -6.89 -22.61
C MET A 1 26.35 -6.31 -21.26
N LEU A 2 27.58 -5.81 -21.10
CA LEU A 2 28.08 -5.15 -19.87
C LEU A 2 27.16 -4.09 -19.21
N GLN A 3 26.47 -3.24 -19.98
CA GLN A 3 25.58 -2.22 -19.40
C GLN A 3 24.30 -2.80 -18.77
N VAL A 4 23.79 -3.93 -19.28
CA VAL A 4 22.58 -4.57 -18.75
C VAL A 4 22.89 -5.28 -17.44
N ASP A 5 24.06 -5.92 -17.35
CA ASP A 5 24.49 -6.66 -16.15
C ASP A 5 24.77 -5.72 -14.96
N VAL A 6 25.38 -4.55 -15.22
CA VAL A 6 25.59 -3.52 -14.19
C VAL A 6 24.26 -2.95 -13.71
N LEU A 7 23.32 -2.72 -14.61
CA LEU A 7 22.01 -2.16 -14.27
C LEU A 7 21.14 -3.19 -13.51
N LEU A 8 21.20 -4.47 -13.88
CA LEU A 8 20.56 -5.57 -13.15
C LEU A 8 21.15 -5.75 -11.75
N THR A 9 22.48 -5.71 -11.61
CA THR A 9 23.15 -5.87 -10.32
C THR A 9 22.88 -4.66 -9.40
N ALA A 10 22.78 -3.46 -9.97
CA ALA A 10 22.37 -2.26 -9.24
C ALA A 10 20.89 -2.31 -8.81
N LEU A 11 19.99 -2.82 -9.67
CA LEU A 11 18.57 -2.99 -9.35
C LEU A 11 18.31 -4.08 -8.32
N LEU A 12 19.11 -5.14 -8.29
CA LEU A 12 19.04 -6.23 -7.32
C LEU A 12 19.78 -5.92 -6.01
N ASN A 13 20.32 -4.71 -5.86
CA ASN A 13 20.89 -4.28 -4.60
C ASN A 13 19.77 -4.10 -3.57
N ASP A 14 19.84 -4.86 -2.49
CA ASP A 14 18.83 -4.85 -1.41
C ASP A 14 18.52 -3.45 -0.88
N LYS A 15 19.54 -2.58 -0.73
CA LYS A 15 19.35 -1.18 -0.30
C LYS A 15 18.56 -0.37 -1.30
N VAL A 16 18.79 -0.59 -2.60
CA VAL A 16 18.07 0.10 -3.67
C VAL A 16 16.63 -0.38 -3.71
N MET A 17 16.40 -1.69 -3.71
CA MET A 17 15.04 -2.28 -3.70
C MET A 17 14.24 -1.81 -2.49
N PHE A 18 14.83 -1.84 -1.31
CA PHE A 18 14.18 -1.39 -0.09
C PHE A 18 13.87 0.11 -0.15
N SER A 19 14.81 0.95 -0.62
CA SER A 19 14.58 2.39 -0.78
C SER A 19 13.44 2.68 -1.77
N VAL A 20 13.37 1.94 -2.88
CA VAL A 20 12.29 2.05 -3.86
C VAL A 20 10.94 1.68 -3.23
N LEU A 21 10.88 0.60 -2.46
CA LEU A 21 9.67 0.20 -1.73
C LEU A 21 9.20 1.31 -0.77
N GLN A 22 10.12 1.89 0.01
CA GLN A 22 9.81 2.97 0.94
C GLN A 22 9.27 4.21 0.21
N ILE A 23 9.91 4.60 -0.91
CA ILE A 23 9.43 5.70 -1.76
C ILE A 23 8.03 5.38 -2.30
N MET A 24 7.78 4.15 -2.77
CA MET A 24 6.47 3.73 -3.24
C MET A 24 5.40 3.84 -2.15
N PHE A 25 5.71 3.47 -0.91
CA PHE A 25 4.81 3.58 0.24
C PHE A 25 4.46 5.03 0.55
N VAL A 26 5.46 5.90 0.58
CA VAL A 26 5.29 7.34 0.82
C VAL A 26 4.48 7.99 -0.32
N VAL A 27 4.79 7.66 -1.58
CA VAL A 27 4.02 8.14 -2.74
C VAL A 27 2.57 7.67 -2.67
N LEU A 28 2.34 6.41 -2.30
CA LEU A 28 1.00 5.85 -2.15
C LEU A 28 0.21 6.57 -1.03
N LEU A 29 0.86 6.88 0.09
CA LEU A 29 0.28 7.69 1.16
C LEU A 29 -0.16 9.05 0.64
N PHE A 30 0.75 9.81 0.03
CA PHE A 30 0.43 11.15 -0.48
C PHE A 30 -0.64 11.11 -1.56
N PHE A 31 -0.58 10.13 -2.46
CA PHE A 31 -1.60 9.94 -3.47
C PHE A 31 -2.97 9.66 -2.85
N GLY A 32 -3.01 8.79 -1.82
CA GLY A 32 -4.20 8.52 -1.04
C GLY A 32 -4.76 9.77 -0.35
N LEU A 33 -3.90 10.58 0.27
CA LEU A 33 -4.27 11.85 0.91
C LEU A 33 -4.86 12.85 -0.10
N ILE A 34 -4.20 13.04 -1.25
CA ILE A 34 -4.66 13.94 -2.31
C ILE A 34 -6.02 13.49 -2.87
N LYS A 35 -6.23 12.19 -3.04
CA LYS A 35 -7.50 11.64 -3.53
C LYS A 35 -8.61 11.75 -2.49
N GLU A 36 -8.31 11.55 -1.21
CA GLU A 36 -9.28 11.68 -0.12
C GLU A 36 -9.69 13.14 0.10
N ALA A 37 -8.74 14.08 0.03
CA ALA A 37 -8.99 15.52 0.11
C ALA A 37 -9.91 16.05 -1.00
N GLY A 38 -10.25 15.20 -1.98
CA GLY A 38 -11.20 15.56 -3.03
C GLY A 38 -10.64 16.56 -4.04
N TRP A 39 -9.32 16.76 -4.09
CA TRP A 39 -8.67 17.69 -5.03
C TRP A 39 -9.13 17.45 -6.48
N PHE A 40 -9.38 16.18 -6.85
CA PHE A 40 -9.83 15.80 -8.20
C PHE A 40 -11.34 15.52 -8.31
N ARG A 41 -12.15 15.70 -7.26
CA ARG A 41 -13.60 15.49 -7.34
C ARG A 41 -14.27 16.78 -7.80
N ARG A 42 -15.11 16.68 -8.85
CA ARG A 42 -16.10 17.73 -9.15
C ARG A 42 -16.99 17.91 -7.91
N LYS A 43 -17.15 19.15 -7.45
CA LYS A 43 -18.04 19.50 -6.33
C LYS A 43 -19.45 18.99 -6.64
N SER A 44 -19.77 17.82 -6.09
CA SER A 44 -21.11 17.27 -6.02
C SER A 44 -21.53 17.43 -4.56
N ASN A 45 -22.62 18.15 -4.32
CA ASN A 45 -23.16 18.40 -2.97
C ASN A 45 -23.74 17.15 -2.30
N LEU A 46 -23.54 15.96 -2.88
CA LEU A 46 -23.98 14.68 -2.33
C LEU A 46 -22.85 14.04 -1.53
N ALA A 47 -22.91 14.21 -0.20
CA ALA A 47 -22.15 13.42 0.75
C ALA A 47 -22.71 11.99 0.79
N ILE A 48 -22.38 11.16 -0.20
CA ILE A 48 -22.74 9.74 -0.19
C ILE A 48 -21.81 9.03 0.80
N SER A 49 -22.30 8.82 2.02
CA SER A 49 -21.68 7.91 2.98
C SER A 49 -22.07 6.48 2.62
N VAL A 50 -21.14 5.73 2.04
CA VAL A 50 -21.35 4.31 1.71
C VAL A 50 -21.28 3.51 3.01
N LYS A 51 -22.44 3.10 3.54
CA LYS A 51 -22.49 2.10 4.61
C LYS A 51 -21.99 0.77 4.07
N ARG A 52 -20.86 0.28 4.58
CA ARG A 52 -20.30 -1.02 4.19
C ARG A 52 -20.79 -2.11 5.13
N GLY A 53 -21.19 -3.24 4.56
CA GLY A 53 -21.57 -4.42 5.33
C GLY A 53 -20.37 -5.13 5.95
N GLU A 54 -20.62 -6.00 6.92
CA GLU A 54 -19.63 -6.79 7.66
C GLU A 54 -18.70 -7.60 6.74
N LYS A 55 -19.25 -8.22 5.69
CA LYS A 55 -18.47 -8.97 4.69
C LYS A 55 -17.38 -8.10 4.03
N SER A 56 -17.67 -6.83 3.75
CA SER A 56 -16.66 -5.91 3.18
C SER A 56 -15.56 -5.56 4.18
N TRP A 57 -15.89 -5.47 5.47
CA TRP A 57 -14.89 -5.24 6.51
C TRP A 57 -13.93 -6.41 6.65
N ASN A 58 -14.41 -7.64 6.57
CA ASN A 58 -13.55 -8.83 6.63
C ASN A 58 -12.49 -8.82 5.52
N TYR A 59 -12.83 -8.36 4.32
CA TYR A 59 -11.87 -8.20 3.23
C TYR A 59 -10.76 -7.19 3.54
N PHE A 60 -11.08 -6.07 4.20
CA PHE A 60 -10.06 -5.10 4.60
C PHE A 60 -9.12 -5.65 5.67
N HIS A 61 -9.64 -6.38 6.66
CA HIS A 61 -8.82 -7.03 7.68
C HIS A 61 -7.89 -8.07 7.06
N LEU A 62 -8.40 -8.89 6.14
CA LEU A 62 -7.59 -9.90 5.44
C LEU A 62 -6.48 -9.24 4.61
N PHE A 63 -6.82 -8.23 3.80
CA PHE A 63 -5.84 -7.49 3.02
C PHE A 63 -4.78 -6.83 3.91
N TYR A 64 -5.22 -6.17 4.99
CA TYR A 64 -4.33 -5.53 5.95
C TYR A 64 -3.37 -6.54 6.58
N GLY A 65 -3.88 -7.67 7.10
CA GLY A 65 -3.05 -8.70 7.71
C GLY A 65 -2.04 -9.29 6.73
N PHE A 66 -2.44 -9.55 5.49
CA PHE A 66 -1.56 -10.05 4.44
C PHE A 66 -0.44 -9.06 4.09
N MET A 67 -0.79 -7.78 3.86
CA MET A 67 0.20 -6.75 3.56
C MET A 67 1.13 -6.48 4.74
N LEU A 68 0.60 -6.52 5.96
CA LEU A 68 1.39 -6.37 7.19
C LEU A 68 2.47 -7.45 7.30
N LEU A 69 2.10 -8.71 7.04
CA LEU A 69 3.05 -9.82 7.02
C LEU A 69 4.16 -9.58 6.00
N ILE A 70 3.80 -9.22 4.76
CA ILE A 70 4.78 -8.93 3.70
C ILE A 70 5.76 -7.84 4.12
N ILE A 71 5.28 -6.74 4.69
CA ILE A 71 6.13 -5.62 5.12
C ILE A 71 7.09 -6.07 6.23
N ILE A 72 6.58 -6.78 7.24
CA ILE A 72 7.40 -7.26 8.37
C ILE A 72 8.50 -8.19 7.87
N GLU A 73 8.19 -9.12 6.97
CA GLU A 73 9.18 -10.03 6.41
C GLU A 73 10.25 -9.28 5.60
N ILE A 74 9.86 -8.33 4.74
CA ILE A 74 10.82 -7.52 3.97
C ILE A 74 11.77 -6.76 4.89
N ILE A 75 11.24 -6.10 5.94
CA ILE A 75 12.06 -5.34 6.91
C ILE A 75 12.98 -6.28 7.72
N SER A 76 12.52 -7.50 8.00
CA SER A 76 13.30 -8.50 8.73
C SER A 76 14.50 -8.96 7.92
N PHE A 77 14.32 -9.23 6.62
CA PHE A 77 15.37 -9.78 5.76
C PHE A 77 16.32 -8.76 5.13
N THR A 78 15.92 -7.49 4.96
CA THR A 78 16.80 -6.49 4.33
C THR A 78 18.01 -6.16 5.22
N ASP A 79 19.20 -5.99 4.66
CA ASP A 79 20.36 -5.45 5.37
C ASP A 79 20.42 -3.91 5.28
N ALA A 80 19.42 -3.30 4.65
CA ALA A 80 19.30 -1.85 4.55
C ALA A 80 18.90 -1.20 5.90
N PHE A 81 19.45 -0.01 6.15
CA PHE A 81 19.08 0.84 7.30
C PHE A 81 19.15 0.13 8.67
N THR A 82 20.14 -0.75 8.86
CA THR A 82 20.42 -1.42 10.14
C THR A 82 20.53 -0.38 11.26
N GLY A 83 19.70 -0.53 12.29
CA GLY A 83 19.55 0.43 13.40
C GLY A 83 18.26 1.27 13.34
N TYR A 84 17.65 1.44 12.17
CA TYR A 84 16.40 2.21 11.99
C TYR A 84 15.20 1.35 11.59
N LYS A 85 15.38 0.04 11.40
CA LYS A 85 14.32 -0.91 11.00
C LYS A 85 13.05 -0.80 11.83
N THR A 86 13.17 -0.67 13.16
CA THR A 86 12.01 -0.54 14.05
C THR A 86 11.21 0.72 13.76
N PHE A 87 11.89 1.87 13.59
CA PHE A 87 11.22 3.13 13.28
C PHE A 87 10.55 3.09 11.91
N ILE A 88 11.25 2.55 10.91
CA ILE A 88 10.71 2.38 9.55
C ILE A 88 9.48 1.47 9.58
N GLY A 89 9.55 0.34 10.27
CA GLY A 89 8.41 -0.57 10.43
C GLY A 89 7.21 0.09 11.11
N LEU A 90 7.42 0.89 12.15
CA LEU A 90 6.33 1.64 12.79
C LEU A 90 5.67 2.64 11.82
N VAL A 91 6.47 3.34 11.02
CA VAL A 91 5.96 4.27 10.00
C VAL A 91 5.17 3.51 8.93
N ASP A 92 5.68 2.40 8.41
CA ASP A 92 5.00 1.60 7.39
C ASP A 92 3.68 1.01 7.90
N ILE A 93 3.65 0.53 9.14
CA ILE A 93 2.43 0.04 9.79
C ILE A 93 1.41 1.18 9.94
N ALA A 94 1.84 2.37 10.35
CA ALA A 94 0.96 3.52 10.48
C ALA A 94 0.37 3.94 9.13
N ILE A 95 1.18 3.97 8.08
CA ILE A 95 0.75 4.26 6.70
C ILE A 95 -0.25 3.21 6.22
N LEU A 96 0.07 1.93 6.35
CA LEU A 96 -0.79 0.84 5.91
C LEU A 96 -2.13 0.85 6.67
N THR A 97 -2.10 1.11 7.97
CA THR A 97 -3.30 1.23 8.82
C THR A 97 -4.17 2.39 8.33
N TYR A 98 -3.57 3.57 8.12
CA TYR A 98 -4.28 4.74 7.60
C TYR A 98 -4.94 4.45 6.26
N LEU A 99 -4.18 3.93 5.31
CA LEU A 99 -4.68 3.61 3.97
C LEU A 99 -5.79 2.57 4.01
N SER A 100 -5.62 1.48 4.77
CA SER A 100 -6.55 0.35 4.77
C SER A 100 -7.87 0.65 5.48
N PHE A 101 -7.85 1.43 6.57
CA PHE A 101 -9.04 1.61 7.41
C PHE A 101 -9.67 3.00 7.32
N PHE A 102 -8.88 4.04 7.10
CA PHE A 102 -9.35 5.42 7.16
C PHE A 102 -9.51 6.05 5.77
N ASN A 103 -8.63 5.72 4.82
CA ASN A 103 -8.69 6.25 3.47
C ASN A 103 -9.83 5.62 2.64
N GLY A 104 -10.85 6.40 2.27
CA GLY A 104 -11.98 5.95 1.47
C GLY A 104 -11.60 5.54 0.05
N TRP A 105 -10.67 6.27 -0.57
CA TRP A 105 -10.18 5.95 -1.92
C TRP A 105 -9.49 4.58 -1.98
N PHE A 106 -8.56 4.31 -1.06
CA PHE A 106 -7.80 3.06 -1.04
C PHE A 106 -8.70 1.86 -0.73
N ARG A 107 -9.62 2.00 0.23
CA ARG A 107 -10.66 0.99 0.51
C ARG A 107 -11.51 0.66 -0.73
N ASN A 108 -11.87 1.67 -1.53
CA ASN A 108 -12.58 1.43 -2.78
C ASN A 108 -11.74 0.65 -3.80
N LYS A 109 -10.43 0.88 -3.84
CA LYS A 109 -9.52 0.12 -4.71
C LYS A 109 -9.38 -1.33 -4.28
N ILE A 110 -9.20 -1.60 -2.99
CA ILE A 110 -9.17 -2.98 -2.45
C ILE A 110 -10.45 -3.74 -2.85
N MET A 111 -11.62 -3.14 -2.61
CA MET A 111 -12.89 -3.77 -2.99
C MET A 111 -13.01 -3.98 -4.50
N GLY A 112 -12.55 -3.02 -5.31
CA GLY A 112 -12.53 -3.15 -6.76
C GLY A 112 -11.72 -4.35 -7.23
N PHE A 113 -10.55 -4.60 -6.64
CA PHE A 113 -9.72 -5.77 -6.97
C PHE A 113 -10.41 -7.08 -6.59
N ILE A 114 -11.02 -7.16 -5.40
CA ILE A 114 -11.69 -8.38 -4.91
C ILE A 114 -12.93 -8.71 -5.75
N VAL A 115 -13.74 -7.71 -6.07
CA VAL A 115 -14.92 -7.93 -6.93
C VAL A 115 -14.48 -8.32 -8.34
N ALA A 116 -13.40 -7.72 -8.85
CA ALA A 116 -12.85 -8.08 -10.16
C ALA A 116 -12.27 -9.50 -10.19
N SER A 117 -11.71 -10.00 -9.09
CA SER A 117 -11.21 -11.38 -9.03
C SER A 117 -12.38 -12.38 -9.01
N GLN A 118 -13.44 -12.11 -8.25
CA GLN A 118 -14.62 -12.99 -8.15
C GLN A 118 -15.37 -13.12 -9.48
N ARG A 119 -15.43 -12.06 -10.30
CA ARG A 119 -16.09 -12.09 -11.61
C ARG A 119 -15.37 -12.92 -12.68
N LYS A 120 -14.12 -13.35 -12.44
CA LYS A 120 -13.39 -14.21 -13.39
C LYS A 120 -13.69 -15.70 -13.18
N ASP A 121 -14.29 -16.04 -12.04
CA ASP A 121 -14.63 -17.41 -11.66
C ASP A 121 -16.10 -17.76 -12.01
N GLU A 122 -16.84 -16.82 -12.63
CA GLU A 122 -18.19 -16.97 -13.21
C GLU A 122 -18.12 -16.95 -14.74
#